data_AF-A0A3D0DLP9-F1
#
_entry.id   AF-A0A3D0DLP9-F1
#
_cell.length_a   1.000
_cell.length_b   1.000
_cell.length_c   1.000
_cell.angle_alpha   90.00
_cell.angle_beta   90.00
_cell.angle_gamma   90.00
#
_symmetry.space_group_name_H-M   'P 1'
#
loop_
_entity.id
_entity.type
_entity.pdbx_description
1 polymer ?
#
loop_
_entity_poly.entity_id
_entity_poly.type
_entity_poly.pdbx_seq_one_letter_code
_entity_poly.pdbx_strand_id
1 'polypeptide(L)'
;IMADQYDLVCNGIELSSGAVRNHDPEVMVKAFEMVRLGEDEVKAKFPAMYNAFSYGAPPHAGIAPGVDRMIMLLAGEESIREIIAFPMNKNAQDIMMDAPSAVEQSQLDELNIMIKPVEE
;
A
#
# COMPACT_ATOMS: atom_id res chain seq x y z
N ILE A 1 -2.95 -12.13 -21.11
CA ILE A 1 -3.42 -10.78 -20.78
C ILE A 1 -2.19 -9.97 -20.46
N MET A 2 -1.98 -8.85 -21.15
CA MET A 2 -0.89 -7.91 -20.86
C MET A 2 -1.48 -6.74 -20.06
N ALA A 3 -0.69 -6.17 -19.16
CA ALA A 3 -1.11 -5.01 -18.37
C ALA A 3 -0.43 -3.74 -18.89
N ASP A 4 -1.16 -2.63 -18.91
CA ASP A 4 -0.63 -1.31 -19.26
C ASP A 4 0.06 -0.68 -18.03
N GLN A 5 1.19 -1.25 -17.65
CA GLN A 5 1.98 -0.88 -16.48
C GLN A 5 3.40 -0.50 -16.88
N TYR A 6 4.04 0.32 -16.05
CA TYR A 6 5.38 0.84 -16.31
C TYR A 6 6.12 1.13 -15.01
N ASP A 7 7.42 0.82 -15.01
CA ASP A 7 8.33 1.08 -13.91
C ASP A 7 9.48 1.98 -14.36
N LEU A 8 9.92 2.87 -13.46
CA LEU A 8 11.15 3.62 -13.58
C LEU A 8 12.24 2.93 -12.76
N VAL A 9 13.22 2.37 -13.45
CA VAL A 9 14.37 1.70 -12.82
C VAL A 9 15.64 2.48 -13.10
N CYS A 10 16.44 2.73 -12.06
CA CYS A 10 17.75 3.39 -12.15
C CYS A 10 18.78 2.58 -11.36
N ASN A 11 19.92 2.27 -11.97
CA ASN A 11 21.01 1.50 -11.36
C ASN A 11 20.54 0.18 -10.71
N GLY A 12 19.53 -0.48 -11.31
CA GLY A 12 18.97 -1.73 -10.79
C GLY A 12 17.97 -1.57 -9.63
N ILE A 13 17.63 -0.35 -9.24
CA ILE A 13 16.65 -0.04 -8.20
C ILE A 13 15.38 0.55 -8.82
N GLU A 14 14.22 0.00 -8.43
CA GLU A 14 12.92 0.56 -8.77
C GLU A 14 12.68 1.87 -7.99
N LEU A 15 12.57 2.97 -8.73
CA LEU A 15 12.30 4.30 -8.18
C LEU A 15 10.84 4.66 -8.19
N SER A 16 10.07 4.11 -9.11
CA SER A 16 8.67 4.46 -9.28
C SER A 16 7.95 3.40 -10.07
N SER A 17 6.68 3.18 -9.79
CA SER A 17 5.81 2.27 -10.53
C SER A 17 4.45 2.92 -10.80
N GLY A 18 3.85 2.58 -11.94
CA GLY A 18 2.60 3.17 -12.39
C GLY A 18 1.83 2.29 -13.36
N ALA A 19 0.60 2.72 -13.64
CA ALA A 19 -0.29 2.00 -14.54
C ALA A 19 -1.37 2.92 -15.10
N VAL A 20 -1.84 2.58 -16.30
CA VAL A 20 -3.16 2.99 -16.77
C VAL A 20 -4.20 2.24 -15.96
N ARG A 21 -5.20 2.95 -15.45
CA ARG A 21 -6.22 2.39 -14.58
C ARG A 21 -7.46 2.01 -15.37
N ASN A 22 -8.03 0.88 -14.97
CA ASN A 22 -9.36 0.52 -15.41
C ASN A 22 -10.38 1.57 -14.95
N HIS A 23 -11.33 1.89 -15.80
CA HIS A 23 -12.46 2.78 -15.50
C HIS A 23 -13.80 2.17 -15.95
N ASP A 24 -13.79 0.95 -16.51
CA ASP A 24 -14.96 0.21 -16.97
C ASP A 24 -15.37 -0.86 -15.92
N PRO A 25 -16.59 -0.80 -15.36
CA PRO A 25 -17.09 -1.79 -14.42
C PRO A 25 -17.08 -3.22 -14.97
N GLU A 26 -17.37 -3.44 -16.25
CA GLU A 26 -17.40 -4.79 -16.84
C GLU A 26 -16.01 -5.41 -16.91
N VAL A 27 -15.02 -4.60 -17.27
CA VAL A 27 -13.60 -5.03 -17.28
C VAL A 27 -13.13 -5.31 -15.86
N MET A 28 -13.57 -4.50 -14.88
CA MET A 28 -13.26 -4.71 -13.47
C MET A 28 -13.77 -6.05 -12.97
N VAL A 29 -15.05 -6.37 -13.24
CA VAL A 29 -15.67 -7.63 -12.82
C VAL A 29 -14.95 -8.82 -13.44
N LYS A 30 -14.70 -8.78 -14.75
CA LYS A 30 -13.92 -9.83 -15.44
C LYS A 30 -12.52 -10.00 -14.84
N ALA A 31 -11.85 -8.91 -14.47
CA ALA A 31 -10.54 -8.97 -13.82
C ALA A 31 -10.59 -9.63 -12.44
N PHE A 32 -11.63 -9.34 -11.65
CA PHE A 32 -11.84 -9.98 -10.35
C PHE A 32 -12.26 -11.45 -10.44
N GLU A 33 -13.03 -11.83 -11.46
CA GLU A 33 -13.39 -13.23 -11.72
C GLU A 33 -12.14 -14.10 -11.95
N MET A 34 -11.10 -13.55 -12.59
CA MET A 34 -9.82 -14.24 -12.79
C MET A 34 -9.09 -14.56 -11.48
N VAL A 35 -9.33 -13.79 -10.43
CA VAL A 35 -8.82 -14.04 -9.07
C VAL A 35 -9.88 -14.68 -8.16
N ARG A 36 -10.94 -15.25 -8.75
CA ARG A 36 -12.02 -15.99 -8.07
C ARG A 36 -12.90 -15.14 -7.15
N LEU A 37 -13.09 -13.87 -7.51
CA LEU A 37 -14.06 -12.99 -6.85
C LEU A 37 -15.22 -12.72 -7.82
N GLY A 38 -16.42 -13.17 -7.45
CA GLY A 38 -17.63 -12.92 -8.24
C GLY A 38 -18.11 -11.47 -8.13
N GLU A 39 -19.02 -11.06 -9.01
CA GLU A 39 -19.53 -9.67 -9.02
C GLU A 39 -20.14 -9.23 -7.68
N ASP A 40 -20.93 -10.08 -7.03
CA ASP A 40 -21.54 -9.77 -5.73
C ASP A 40 -20.49 -9.54 -4.64
N GLU A 41 -19.39 -10.31 -4.66
CA GLU A 41 -18.28 -10.12 -3.73
C GLU A 41 -17.51 -8.83 -4.02
N VAL A 42 -17.34 -8.47 -5.30
CA VAL A 42 -16.70 -7.22 -5.71
C VAL A 42 -17.53 -6.02 -5.24
N LYS A 43 -18.85 -6.05 -5.46
CA LYS A 43 -19.76 -5.01 -4.96
C LYS A 43 -19.74 -4.90 -3.44
N ALA A 44 -19.67 -6.02 -2.73
CA ALA A 44 -19.62 -6.04 -1.27
C ALA A 44 -18.28 -5.53 -0.70
N LYS A 45 -17.15 -5.91 -1.30
CA LYS A 45 -15.80 -5.53 -0.84
C LYS A 45 -15.37 -4.15 -1.31
N PHE A 46 -15.79 -3.73 -2.52
CA PHE A 46 -15.37 -2.49 -3.15
C PHE A 46 -16.55 -1.61 -3.62
N PRO A 47 -17.55 -1.33 -2.77
CA PRO A 47 -18.78 -0.64 -3.19
C PRO A 47 -18.51 0.76 -3.72
N ALA A 48 -17.62 1.51 -3.08
CA ALA A 48 -17.28 2.87 -3.50
C ALA A 48 -16.64 2.90 -4.90
N MET A 49 -15.69 2.00 -5.16
CA MET A 49 -14.99 1.91 -6.45
C MET A 49 -15.93 1.44 -7.57
N TYR A 50 -16.72 0.40 -7.31
CA TYR A 50 -17.70 -0.12 -8.28
C TYR A 50 -18.68 0.98 -8.70
N ASN A 51 -19.30 1.65 -7.73
CA ASN A 51 -20.26 2.72 -8.01
C ASN A 51 -19.61 3.90 -8.74
N ALA A 52 -18.40 4.32 -8.34
CA ALA A 52 -17.70 5.42 -8.99
C ALA A 52 -17.48 5.18 -10.49
N PHE A 53 -17.14 3.94 -10.89
CA PHE A 53 -16.96 3.60 -12.30
C PHE A 53 -18.29 3.60 -13.06
N SER A 54 -19.39 3.14 -12.43
CA SER A 54 -20.74 3.17 -13.03
C SER A 54 -21.27 4.59 -13.30
N TYR A 55 -20.74 5.62 -12.62
CA TYR A 55 -21.09 7.02 -12.87
C TYR A 55 -20.18 7.72 -13.90
N GLY A 56 -19.33 6.96 -14.61
CA GLY A 56 -18.52 7.49 -15.70
C GLY A 56 -17.17 8.05 -15.24
N ALA A 57 -16.40 7.25 -14.49
CA ALA A 57 -15.01 7.58 -14.20
C ALA A 57 -14.22 7.76 -15.53
N PRO A 58 -13.46 8.85 -15.70
CA PRO A 58 -12.73 9.09 -16.94
C PRO A 58 -11.54 8.12 -17.05
N PRO A 59 -11.00 7.92 -18.27
CA PRO A 59 -9.69 7.31 -18.45
C PRO A 59 -8.63 8.03 -17.60
N HIS A 60 -7.88 7.28 -16.80
CA HIS A 60 -6.89 7.85 -15.89
C HIS A 60 -5.68 6.92 -15.75
N ALA A 61 -4.54 7.51 -15.43
CA ALA A 61 -3.28 6.81 -15.18
C ALA A 61 -2.55 7.51 -14.04
N GLY A 62 -1.61 6.82 -13.40
CA GLY A 62 -0.86 7.38 -12.29
C GLY A 62 0.46 6.66 -12.07
N ILE A 63 1.30 7.27 -11.25
CA ILE A 63 2.64 6.78 -10.91
C ILE A 63 2.95 7.18 -9.46
N ALA A 64 3.65 6.31 -8.72
CA ALA A 64 4.00 6.53 -7.32
C ALA A 64 5.53 6.45 -7.13
N PRO A 65 6.21 7.59 -6.89
CA PRO A 65 7.66 7.61 -6.67
C PRO A 65 8.04 7.19 -5.24
N GLY A 66 9.02 6.29 -5.14
CA GLY A 66 9.70 5.95 -3.89
C GLY A 66 10.73 7.01 -3.52
N VAL A 67 10.26 8.11 -2.91
CA VAL A 67 11.08 9.29 -2.57
C VAL A 67 12.33 8.92 -1.75
N ASP A 68 12.20 8.03 -0.77
CA ASP A 68 13.32 7.59 0.07
C ASP A 68 14.44 6.93 -0.76
N ARG A 69 14.07 6.08 -1.73
CA ARG A 69 15.05 5.43 -2.63
C ARG A 69 15.68 6.43 -3.59
N MET A 70 14.91 7.40 -4.08
CA MET A 70 15.44 8.47 -4.92
C MET A 70 16.48 9.29 -4.16
N ILE A 71 16.18 9.70 -2.92
CA ILE A 71 17.10 10.47 -2.08
C ILE A 71 18.32 9.61 -1.72
N MET A 72 18.15 8.35 -1.33
CA MET A 72 19.23 7.40 -1.06
C MET A 72 20.22 7.32 -2.23
N LEU A 73 19.71 7.17 -3.47
CA LEU A 73 20.55 7.17 -4.67
C LEU A 73 21.26 8.51 -4.92
N LEU A 74 20.56 9.63 -4.74
CA LEU A 74 21.14 10.97 -4.94
C LEU A 74 22.21 11.30 -3.90
N ALA A 75 22.04 10.81 -2.66
CA ALA A 75 23.01 10.95 -1.58
C ALA A 75 24.17 9.96 -1.69
N GLY A 76 24.07 8.93 -2.54
CA GLY A 76 25.08 7.88 -2.67
C GLY A 76 25.09 6.90 -1.51
N GLU A 77 23.97 6.76 -0.79
CA GLU A 77 23.83 5.90 0.38
C GLU A 77 23.42 4.48 -0.01
N GLU A 78 23.83 3.49 0.79
CA GLU A 78 23.50 2.09 0.57
C GLU A 78 22.16 1.66 1.21
N SER A 79 21.63 2.50 2.10
CA SER A 79 20.45 2.21 2.92
C SER A 79 19.58 3.45 3.08
N ILE A 80 18.26 3.28 2.94
CA ILE A 80 17.30 4.35 3.23
C ILE A 80 17.35 4.82 4.68
N ARG A 81 17.95 4.04 5.60
CA ARG A 81 18.11 4.46 6.99
C ARG A 81 19.05 5.65 7.15
N GLU A 82 19.98 5.85 6.22
CA GLU A 82 20.92 6.97 6.28
C GLU A 82 20.26 8.30 5.88
N ILE A 83 19.10 8.25 5.22
CA ILE A 83 18.35 9.45 4.77
C ILE A 83 17.08 9.71 5.59
N ILE A 84 16.65 8.74 6.40
CA ILE A 84 15.48 8.87 7.29
C ILE A 84 15.97 9.32 8.67
N ALA A 85 15.43 10.42 9.18
CA ALA A 85 15.89 11.00 10.45
C ALA A 85 15.78 10.05 11.67
N PHE A 86 14.69 9.26 11.73
CA PHE A 86 14.43 8.29 12.80
C PHE A 86 14.01 6.95 12.18
N PRO A 87 14.98 6.14 11.70
CA PRO A 87 14.66 4.91 11.00
C PRO A 87 14.32 3.78 11.97
N MET A 88 13.42 2.89 11.54
CA MET A 88 13.14 1.66 12.28
C MET A 88 14.15 0.55 11.96
N ASN A 89 14.33 -0.36 12.91
CA ASN A 89 15.10 -1.59 12.70
C ASN A 89 14.32 -2.61 11.82
N LYS A 90 14.88 -3.80 11.60
CA LYS A 90 14.25 -4.83 10.75
C LYS A 90 12.97 -5.44 11.36
N ASN A 91 12.75 -5.25 12.66
CA ASN A 91 11.58 -5.71 13.39
C ASN A 91 10.51 -4.61 13.53
N ALA A 92 10.63 -3.53 12.74
CA ALA A 92 9.75 -2.35 12.80
C ALA A 92 9.75 -1.65 14.18
N GLN A 93 10.92 -1.60 14.83
CA GLN A 93 11.09 -0.93 16.13
C GLN A 93 11.92 0.35 15.99
N ASP A 94 11.48 1.42 16.63
CA ASP A 94 12.29 2.60 16.90
C ASP A 94 12.95 2.43 18.27
N ILE A 95 14.25 2.18 18.25
CA ILE A 95 15.05 1.90 19.47
C ILE A 95 15.28 3.16 20.29
N MET A 96 15.28 4.33 19.67
CA MET A 96 15.47 5.60 20.38
C MET A 96 14.24 5.95 21.22
N MET A 97 13.06 5.68 20.68
CA MET A 97 11.77 5.99 21.33
C MET A 97 11.18 4.82 22.12
N ASP A 98 11.85 3.66 22.15
CA ASP A 98 11.34 2.41 22.72
C ASP A 98 9.94 2.05 22.19
N ALA A 99 9.78 2.11 20.86
CA ALA A 99 8.51 1.86 20.18
C ALA A 99 8.58 0.62 19.26
N PRO A 100 7.52 -0.19 19.16
CA PRO A 100 6.25 -0.08 19.89
C PRO A 100 6.39 -0.42 21.37
N SER A 101 5.52 0.14 22.20
CA SER A 101 5.46 -0.08 23.65
C SER A 101 4.06 -0.48 24.10
N ALA A 102 3.93 -0.93 25.35
CA ALA A 102 2.65 -1.24 25.95
C ALA A 102 1.80 0.03 26.14
N VAL A 103 0.48 -0.13 26.06
CA VAL A 103 -0.51 0.93 26.30
C VAL A 103 -1.28 0.65 27.59
N GLU A 104 -1.85 1.70 28.19
CA GLU A 104 -2.66 1.57 29.40
C GLU A 104 -4.01 0.89 29.10
N GLN A 105 -4.53 0.13 30.06
CA GLN A 105 -5.82 -0.56 29.90
C GLN A 105 -6.96 0.41 29.59
N SER A 106 -6.95 1.62 30.17
CA SER A 106 -7.97 2.63 29.90
C SER A 106 -8.01 3.07 28.44
N GLN A 107 -6.88 3.06 27.73
CA GLN A 107 -6.81 3.39 26.30
C GLN A 107 -7.41 2.27 25.43
N LEU A 108 -7.18 1.02 25.83
CA LEU A 108 -7.79 -0.14 25.17
C LEU A 108 -9.31 -0.15 25.35
N ASP A 109 -9.77 0.14 26.56
CA ASP A 109 -11.20 0.21 26.90
C ASP A 109 -11.90 1.33 26.11
N GLU A 110 -11.28 2.52 26.00
CA GLU A 110 -11.80 3.64 25.20
C GLU A 110 -11.99 3.24 23.73
N LEU A 111 -11.04 2.50 23.17
CA LEU A 111 -11.09 2.01 21.79
C LEU A 111 -11.94 0.74 21.60
N ASN A 112 -12.49 0.18 22.69
CA ASN A 112 -13.24 -1.07 22.71
C ASN A 112 -12.48 -2.26 22.09
N ILE A 113 -11.17 -2.34 22.36
CA ILE A 113 -10.31 -3.43 21.90
C ILE A 113 -9.64 -4.13 23.09
N MET A 114 -9.19 -5.36 22.88
CA MET A 114 -8.43 -6.12 23.87
C MET A 114 -7.24 -6.82 23.21
N ILE A 115 -6.11 -6.86 23.91
CA ILE A 115 -4.94 -7.64 23.48
C ILE A 115 -5.23 -9.10 23.82
N LYS A 116 -5.21 -9.97 22.81
CA LYS A 116 -5.29 -11.42 23.04
C LYS A 116 -3.96 -11.92 23.61
N PRO A 117 -3.98 -12.80 24.61
CA PRO A 117 -2.76 -13.48 25.03
C PRO A 117 -2.19 -14.26 23.83
N VAL A 118 -0.88 -14.19 23.65
CA VAL A 118 -0.19 -15.01 22.65
C VAL A 118 -0.23 -16.45 23.16
N GLU A 119 -0.88 -17.35 22.42
CA GLU A 119 -0.78 -18.79 22.68
C GLU A 119 0.66 -19.24 22.32
N GLU A 120 1.34 -19.89 23.27
CA GLU A 120 2.66 -20.51 23.07
C GLU A 120 2.61 -21.71 22.12
#